data_AF-A0A8J7UDJ0-F1
#
_entry.id   AF-A0A8J7UDJ0-F1
#
_cell.length_a   1.000
_cell.length_b   1.000
_cell.length_c   1.000
_cell.angle_alpha   90.00
_cell.angle_beta   90.00
_cell.angle_gamma   90.00
#
_symmetry.space_group_name_H-M   'P 1'
#
loop_
_entity.id
_entity.type
_entity.pdbx_description
1 polymer ?
#
loop_
_entity_poly.entity_id
_entity_poly.type
_entity_poly.pdbx_seq_one_letter_code
_entity_poly.pdbx_strand_id
1 'polypeptide(L)' 'MSEQEEIRLFDKISNGLKQSYETLLKRKAALGQDMVIADASGQPVVVPAADLLAKREEKIRETDRK' A
#
# COMPACT_ATOMS: atom_id res chain seq x y z
N MET A 1 -15.45 -5.49 25.21
CA MET A 1 -15.60 -5.54 23.74
C MET A 1 -15.94 -6.97 23.36
N SER A 2 -16.92 -7.17 22.49
CA SER A 2 -17.13 -8.50 21.91
C SER A 2 -16.08 -8.79 20.83
N GLU A 3 -15.77 -10.07 20.63
CA GLU A 3 -14.85 -10.54 19.59
C GLU A 3 -15.24 -10.03 18.19
N GLN A 4 -16.55 -9.97 17.90
CA GLN A 4 -17.05 -9.46 16.63
C GLN A 4 -16.88 -7.95 16.45
N GLU A 5 -16.90 -7.16 17.53
CA GLU A 5 -16.61 -5.73 17.46
C GLU A 5 -15.12 -5.47 17.24
N GLU A 6 -14.27 -6.30 17.85
CA GLU A 6 -12.82 -6.25 17.69
C GLU A 6 -12.41 -6.56 16.23
N ILE A 7 -12.93 -7.66 15.65
CA ILE A 7 -12.69 -8.02 14.25
C ILE A 7 -13.12 -6.89 13.31
N ARG A 8 -14.33 -6.34 13.50
CA ARG A 8 -14.83 -5.23 12.67
C ARG A 8 -13.98 -3.98 12.77
N LEU A 9 -13.43 -3.70 13.96
CA LEU A 9 -12.53 -2.58 14.17
C LEU A 9 -11.21 -2.79 13.41
N PHE A 10 -10.60 -3.98 13.50
CA PHE A 10 -9.37 -4.31 12.77
C PHE A 10 -9.55 -4.22 11.26
N ASP A 11 -10.65 -4.73 10.71
CA ASP A 11 -10.96 -4.66 9.28
C ASP A 11 -11.09 -3.21 8.82
N LYS A 12 -11.82 -2.39 9.58
CA LYS A 12 -12.02 -0.97 9.25
C LYS A 12 -10.69 -0.21 9.23
N ILE A 13 -9.84 -0.42 10.23
CA ILE A 13 -8.52 0.22 10.31
C ILE A 13 -7.65 -0.23 9.13
N SER A 14 -7.57 -1.54 8.89
CA SER A 14 -6.74 -2.12 7.82
C SER A 14 -7.17 -1.60 6.44
N ASN A 15 -8.48 -1.54 6.18
CA ASN A 15 -9.03 -1.02 4.94
C ASN A 15 -8.74 0.48 4.78
N GLY A 16 -8.89 1.28 5.84
CA GLY A 16 -8.57 2.71 5.82
C GLY A 16 -7.10 2.97 5.52
N LEU A 17 -6.19 2.22 6.15
CA LEU A 17 -4.74 2.32 5.90
C LEU A 17 -4.39 1.93 4.46
N LYS A 18 -4.97 0.84 3.95
CA LYS A 18 -4.77 0.39 2.57
C LYS A 18 -5.22 1.46 1.56
N GLN A 19 -6.41 2.02 1.75
CA GLN A 19 -6.96 3.06 0.87
C GLN A 19 -6.14 4.35 0.90
N SER A 20 -5.72 4.77 2.10
CA SER A 20 -4.87 5.96 2.28
C SER A 20 -3.53 5.79 1.56
N TYR A 21 -2.88 4.64 1.73
CA TYR A 21 -1.62 4.31 1.05
C TYR A 21 -1.79 4.30 -0.48
N GLU A 22 -2.82 3.65 -1.01
CA GLU A 22 -3.07 3.58 -2.46
C GLU A 22 -3.33 4.95 -3.07
N THR A 23 -4.09 5.80 -2.37
CA THR A 23 -4.37 7.16 -2.80
C THR A 23 -3.09 8.01 -2.83
N LEU A 24 -2.27 7.91 -1.78
CA LEU A 24 -0.99 8.60 -1.69
C LEU A 24 -0.04 8.17 -2.82
N LEU A 25 0.10 6.86 -3.04
CA LEU A 25 0.99 6.30 -4.06
C LEU A 25 0.61 6.79 -5.46
N LYS A 26 -0.68 6.72 -5.81
CA LYS A 26 -1.19 7.21 -7.10
C LYS A 26 -0.93 8.70 -7.29
N ARG A 27 -1.18 9.52 -6.27
CA ARG A 27 -0.94 10.96 -6.32
C ARG A 27 0.54 11.28 -6.51
N LYS A 28 1.43 10.62 -5.76
CA LYS A 28 2.88 10.83 -5.88
C LYS A 28 3.41 10.39 -7.24
N ALA A 29 2.94 9.25 -7.76
CA ALA A 29 3.29 8.77 -9.10
C ALA A 29 2.86 9.78 -10.18
N ALA A 30 1.64 10.30 -10.11
CA ALA A 30 1.13 11.31 -11.04
C ALA A 30 1.93 12.63 -10.99
N LEU A 31 2.56 12.95 -9.86
CA LEU A 31 3.39 14.14 -9.68
C LEU A 31 4.89 13.87 -9.97
N GLY A 32 5.27 12.67 -10.39
CA GLY A 32 6.67 12.30 -10.61
C GLY A 32 7.52 12.34 -9.34
N GLN A 33 6.91 12.09 -8.17
CA GLN A 33 7.58 12.16 -6.87
C GLN A 33 8.09 10.80 -6.40
N ASP A 34 9.00 10.84 -5.43
CA ASP A 34 9.52 9.65 -4.76
C ASP A 34 8.71 9.25 -3.52
N MET A 35 8.93 8.00 -3.11
CA MET A 35 8.52 7.39 -1.86
C MET A 35 9.76 6.95 -1.09
N VAL A 36 9.72 7.09 0.24
CA VAL A 36 10.71 6.46 1.14
C VAL A 36 10.05 5.22 1.73
N ILE A 37 10.67 4.06 1.53
CA ILE A 37 10.19 2.78 2.07
C ILE A 37 11.33 2.08 2.81
N ALA A 38 11.01 1.10 3.64
CA ALA A 38 12.01 0.24 4.25
C ALA A 38 12.38 -0.91 3.29
N ASP A 39 13.67 -1.22 3.18
CA ASP A 39 14.14 -2.43 2.52
C ASP A 39 14.02 -3.67 3.43
N ALA A 40 14.52 -4.82 2.97
CA ALA A 40 14.48 -6.07 3.71
C ALA A 40 15.24 -6.05 5.06
N SER A 41 16.20 -5.14 5.21
CA SER A 41 16.96 -4.94 6.45
C SER A 41 16.37 -3.81 7.32
N GLY A 42 15.24 -3.22 6.91
CA GLY A 42 14.62 -2.11 7.61
C GLY A 42 15.26 -0.74 7.32
N GLN A 43 16.21 -0.66 6.39
CA GLN A 43 16.85 0.60 6.04
C GLN A 43 15.98 1.42 5.08
N PRO A 44 15.94 2.75 5.23
CA PRO A 44 15.15 3.59 4.35
C PRO A 44 15.79 3.66 2.96
N VAL A 45 14.99 3.39 1.93
CA VAL A 45 15.36 3.52 0.51
C VAL A 45 14.38 4.45 -0.20
N VAL A 46 14.90 5.29 -1.08
CA VAL A 46 14.12 6.20 -1.92
C VAL A 46 13.82 5.51 -3.24
N VAL A 47 12.55 5.47 -3.63
CA VAL A 47 12.09 4.80 -4.84
C VAL A 47 11.08 5.69 -5.57
N PRO A 48 11.15 5.81 -6.91
CA PRO A 48 10.13 6.50 -7.69
C PRO A 48 8.74 5.92 -7.40
N ALA A 49 7.76 6.78 -7.13
CA ALA A 49 6.39 6.32 -6.84
C ALA A 49 5.76 5.59 -8.03
N ALA A 50 6.13 5.95 -9.26
CA ALA A 50 5.66 5.30 -10.48
C ALA A 50 6.09 3.82 -10.54
N ASP A 51 7.35 3.51 -10.19
CA ASP A 51 7.87 2.15 -10.19
C ASP A 51 7.17 1.27 -9.15
N LEU A 52 6.91 1.84 -7.97
CA LEU A 52 6.17 1.16 -6.92
C LEU A 52 4.72 0.89 -7.32
N LEU A 53 4.07 1.83 -8.01
CA LEU A 53 2.70 1.66 -8.50
C LEU A 53 2.63 0.54 -9.53
N ALA A 54 3.55 0.50 -10.51
CA ALA A 54 3.61 -0.54 -11.53
C ALA A 54 3.77 -1.94 -10.92
N LYS A 55 4.71 -2.12 -9.98
CA LYS A 55 4.92 -3.39 -9.26
C LYS A 55 3.67 -3.83 -8.48
N ARG A 56 2.92 -2.88 -7.92
CA ARG A 56 1.70 -3.19 -7.17
C ARG A 56 0.58 -3.65 -8.11
N GLU A 57 0.39 -2.98 -9.23
CA GLU A 57 -0.62 -3.35 -10.23
C GLU A 57 -0.32 -4.73 -10.85
N GLU A 58 0.95 -5.05 -11.07
CA GLU A 58 1.39 -6.38 -11.50
C GLU A 58 0.97 -7.47 -10.49
N LYS A 59 1.27 -7.27 -9.20
CA LYS A 59 0.86 -8.22 -8.15
C LYS A 59 -0.65 -8.42 -8.04
N ILE A 60 -1.43 -7.35 -8.23
CA ILE A 60 -2.90 -7.45 -8.23
C ILE A 60 -3.37 -8.32 -9.39
N ARG A 61 -2.85 -8.07 -10.60
CA ARG A 61 -3.18 -8.86 -11.79
C ARG A 61 -2.77 -10.34 -11.66
N GLU A 62 -1.67 -10.63 -10.97
CA GLU A 62 -1.26 -12.00 -10.66
C GLU A 62 -2.20 -12.69 -9.67
N THR A 63 -2.72 -11.94 -8.70
CA THR A 63 -3.66 -12.46 -7.69
C THR A 63 -5.02 -12.75 -8.33
N ASP A 64 -5.50 -11.88 -9.22
CA ASP A 64 -6.80 -12.03 -9.90
C ASP A 64 -6.81 -13.16 -10.97
N ARG A 65 -5.62 -13.67 -11.35
CA ARG A 65 -5.46 -14.78 -12.32
C ARG A 65 -5.44 -16.17 -11.66
N LYS A 66 -5.35 -16.24 -10.33
CA LYS A 66 -5.34 -17.49 -9.55
C LYS A 66 -6.71 -17.76 -8.95
#